data_AF-A0AAD2CTK4-F1
#
_entry.id   AF-A0AAD2CTK4-F1
#
_cell.length_a   1.000
_cell.length_b   1.000
_cell.length_c   1.000
_cell.angle_alpha   90.00
_cell.angle_beta   90.00
_cell.angle_gamma   90.00
#
_symmetry.space_group_name_H-M   'P 1'
#
loop_
_entity.id
_entity.type
_entity.pdbx_description
1 polymer ?
#
loop_
_entity_poly.entity_id
_entity_poly.type
_entity_poly.pdbx_seq_one_letter_code
_entity_poly.pdbx_strand_id
1 'polypeptide(L)'
;MKETSTSNDYSKRFKLDKLTSDVFGPENPPKDWADASLLVPHEALRMEMNCMIQSVDKLSELTKSNTMQSWQVVYFCEWYLDVFAPFCHEHHDVEEKIYFPWLQTRADIPKKELSKEHEEIVEILDELTSICKKIICKTGYDCKDEVEEMRTKTNVFVLNMREHMAEEERDIPPLAKKVFTEAEEKKILNKIIRRSKPTTTRKFSPSILISVSEWSTPEYYLEFRKEIPGPVLHVMEKYYRPDFETSIKPKRDAPFLQEEPILSRRKCFGLPFGPSCIC
;
A
#
# COMPACT_ATOMS: atom_id res chain seq x y z
N MET A 1 37.76 7.52 22.74
CA MET A 1 36.29 7.70 22.70
C MET A 1 35.68 6.30 22.66
N LYS A 2 34.91 5.92 23.68
CA LYS A 2 34.14 4.67 23.66
C LYS A 2 32.87 4.94 22.87
N GLU A 3 32.73 4.32 21.70
CA GLU A 3 31.42 4.22 21.03
C GLU A 3 30.50 3.46 21.97
N THR A 4 29.60 4.19 22.62
CA THR A 4 28.45 3.60 23.29
C THR A 4 27.53 3.07 22.20
N SER A 5 27.80 1.85 21.74
CA SER A 5 26.84 1.02 21.01
C SER A 5 25.69 0.72 21.97
N THR A 6 24.76 1.67 22.11
CA THR A 6 23.40 1.36 22.53
C THR A 6 22.92 0.33 21.53
N SER A 7 22.74 -0.93 21.96
CA SER A 7 22.21 -1.96 21.08
C SER A 7 20.90 -1.44 20.51
N ASN A 8 20.87 -1.19 19.20
CA ASN A 8 19.66 -0.84 18.46
C ASN A 8 18.78 -2.09 18.44
N ASP A 9 18.15 -2.37 19.57
CA ASP A 9 17.17 -3.42 19.70
C ASP A 9 15.92 -2.96 18.95
N TYR A 10 15.88 -3.32 17.68
CA TYR A 10 14.82 -2.94 16.75
C TYR A 10 13.48 -3.52 17.16
N SER A 11 13.44 -4.63 17.90
CA SER A 11 12.17 -5.24 18.35
C SER A 11 11.32 -4.28 19.20
N LYS A 12 11.95 -3.35 19.92
CA LYS A 12 11.29 -2.31 20.74
C LYS A 12 10.66 -1.19 19.92
N ARG A 13 10.79 -1.23 18.59
CA ARG A 13 10.27 -0.23 17.64
C ARG A 13 8.88 -0.58 17.13
N PHE A 14 8.36 -1.75 17.47
CA PHE A 14 7.12 -2.29 16.90
C PHE A 14 6.07 -2.59 17.98
N LYS A 15 4.80 -2.27 17.69
CA LYS A 15 3.64 -2.74 18.45
C LYS A 15 3.21 -4.06 17.83
N LEU A 16 3.80 -5.16 18.30
CA LEU A 16 3.67 -6.47 17.65
C LEU A 16 2.22 -7.01 17.63
N ASP A 17 1.36 -6.52 18.52
CA ASP A 17 -0.08 -6.84 18.55
C ASP A 17 -0.89 -6.11 17.46
N LYS A 18 -0.27 -5.19 16.72
CA LYS A 18 -0.87 -4.37 15.67
C LYS A 18 -0.35 -4.69 14.28
N LEU A 19 0.72 -5.48 14.15
CA LEU A 19 1.20 -5.95 12.86
C LEU A 19 0.17 -6.89 12.23
N THR A 20 0.00 -6.76 10.93
CA THR A 20 -0.87 -7.61 10.12
C THR A 20 -0.10 -8.63 9.28
N SER A 21 1.23 -8.58 9.32
CA SER A 21 2.16 -9.54 8.72
C SER A 21 1.91 -10.96 9.20
N ASP A 22 2.02 -11.91 8.27
CA ASP A 22 1.94 -13.35 8.54
C ASP A 22 3.32 -13.93 8.96
N VAL A 23 4.39 -13.14 8.87
CA VAL A 23 5.77 -13.53 9.21
C VAL A 23 6.23 -12.92 10.52
N PHE A 24 5.86 -11.67 10.78
CA PHE A 24 6.30 -10.91 11.94
C PHE A 24 5.21 -10.79 13.00
N GLY A 25 5.58 -11.02 14.26
CA GLY A 25 4.66 -10.95 15.40
C GLY A 25 5.39 -11.00 16.74
N PRO A 26 4.68 -11.20 17.86
CA PRO A 26 5.30 -11.25 19.20
C PRO A 26 6.48 -12.22 19.31
N GLU A 27 6.37 -13.39 18.70
CA GLU A 27 7.39 -14.45 18.75
C GLU A 27 8.53 -14.26 17.72
N ASN A 28 8.29 -13.44 16.69
CA ASN A 28 9.25 -13.14 15.64
C ASN A 28 9.14 -11.66 15.23
N PRO A 29 9.59 -10.72 16.08
CA PRO A 29 9.52 -9.30 15.75
C PRO A 29 10.47 -8.95 14.60
N PRO A 30 10.18 -7.88 13.82
CA PRO A 30 11.14 -7.33 12.88
C PRO A 30 12.38 -6.81 13.63
N LYS A 31 13.57 -7.06 13.08
CA LYS A 31 14.85 -6.93 13.81
C LYS A 31 15.79 -5.87 13.27
N ASP A 32 15.57 -5.35 12.08
CA ASP A 32 16.51 -4.42 11.43
C ASP A 32 15.90 -3.72 10.21
N TRP A 33 16.74 -2.96 9.51
CA TRP A 33 16.40 -2.23 8.29
C TRP A 33 15.89 -3.14 7.17
N ALA A 34 16.42 -4.35 7.04
CA ALA A 34 16.06 -5.23 5.94
C ALA A 34 14.63 -5.77 6.12
N ASP A 35 14.26 -6.12 7.34
CA ASP A 35 12.89 -6.53 7.66
C ASP A 35 11.92 -5.36 7.41
N ALA A 36 12.31 -4.14 7.80
CA ALA A 36 11.49 -2.94 7.60
C ALA A 36 11.30 -2.54 6.13
N SER A 37 12.24 -2.88 5.24
CA SER A 37 12.25 -2.45 3.83
C SER A 37 11.01 -2.88 3.06
N LEU A 38 10.58 -4.13 3.24
CA LEU A 38 9.38 -4.72 2.66
C LEU A 38 8.16 -4.57 3.58
N LEU A 39 8.38 -4.66 4.90
CA LEU A 39 7.27 -4.56 5.86
C LEU A 39 6.53 -3.22 5.78
N VAL A 40 7.22 -2.10 5.58
CA VAL A 40 6.60 -0.77 5.52
C VAL A 40 5.56 -0.65 4.39
N PRO A 41 5.89 -0.94 3.11
CA PRO A 41 4.87 -0.95 2.05
C PRO A 41 3.84 -2.07 2.23
N HIS A 42 4.23 -3.25 2.71
CA HIS A 42 3.31 -4.39 2.86
C HIS A 42 2.25 -4.17 3.92
N GLU A 43 2.59 -3.58 5.07
CA GLU A 43 1.58 -3.25 6.09
C GLU A 43 0.59 -2.19 5.59
N ALA A 44 1.01 -1.28 4.71
CA ALA A 44 0.09 -0.34 4.07
C ALA A 44 -0.85 -1.05 3.09
N LEU A 45 -0.33 -2.00 2.30
CA LEU A 45 -1.14 -2.86 1.43
C LEU A 45 -2.14 -3.71 2.21
N ARG A 46 -1.70 -4.40 3.27
CA ARG A 46 -2.57 -5.21 4.12
C ARG A 46 -3.69 -4.37 4.76
N MET A 47 -3.38 -3.17 5.25
CA MET A 47 -4.38 -2.24 5.76
C MET A 47 -5.45 -1.92 4.70
N GLU A 48 -5.04 -1.51 3.50
CA GLU A 48 -5.99 -1.19 2.42
C GLU A 48 -6.75 -2.42 1.90
N MET A 49 -6.11 -3.60 1.83
CA MET A 49 -6.76 -4.86 1.47
C MET A 49 -7.81 -5.30 2.48
N ASN A 50 -7.55 -5.13 3.78
CA ASN A 50 -8.52 -5.43 4.83
C ASN A 50 -9.76 -4.52 4.69
N CYS A 51 -9.56 -3.22 4.43
CA CYS A 51 -10.65 -2.32 4.12
C CYS A 51 -11.37 -2.71 2.81
N MET A 52 -10.62 -3.13 1.79
CA MET A 52 -11.18 -3.56 0.51
C MET A 52 -12.13 -4.75 0.68
N ILE A 53 -11.74 -5.80 1.42
CA ILE A 53 -12.59 -6.96 1.73
C ILE A 53 -13.89 -6.50 2.40
N GLN A 54 -13.78 -5.68 3.45
CA GLN A 54 -14.94 -5.18 4.19
C GLN A 54 -15.89 -4.41 3.27
N SER A 55 -15.35 -3.55 2.40
CA SER A 55 -16.14 -2.77 1.45
C SER A 55 -16.84 -3.64 0.40
N VAL A 56 -16.17 -4.64 -0.19
CA VAL A 56 -16.82 -5.52 -1.20
C VAL A 56 -17.84 -6.46 -0.57
N ASP A 57 -17.60 -6.94 0.65
CA ASP A 57 -18.58 -7.72 1.41
C ASP A 57 -19.82 -6.87 1.71
N LYS A 58 -19.63 -5.61 2.10
CA LYS A 58 -20.74 -4.68 2.34
C LYS A 58 -21.53 -4.36 1.07
N LEU A 59 -20.86 -4.15 -0.06
CA LEU A 59 -21.52 -3.95 -1.36
C LEU A 59 -22.37 -5.16 -1.76
N SER A 60 -21.86 -6.37 -1.55
CA SER A 60 -22.59 -7.62 -1.78
C SER A 60 -23.83 -7.73 -0.89
N GLU A 61 -23.71 -7.41 0.40
CA GLU A 61 -24.84 -7.36 1.34
C GLU A 61 -25.93 -6.38 0.85
N LEU A 62 -25.53 -5.14 0.56
CA LEU A 62 -26.43 -4.08 0.10
C LEU A 62 -27.12 -4.42 -1.23
N THR A 63 -26.42 -5.13 -2.11
CA THR A 63 -26.97 -5.61 -3.38
C THR A 63 -28.02 -6.70 -3.14
N LYS A 64 -27.78 -7.62 -2.21
CA LYS A 64 -28.72 -8.70 -1.83
C LYS A 64 -29.99 -8.16 -1.19
N SER A 65 -29.89 -7.10 -0.38
CA SER A 65 -31.04 -6.41 0.22
C SER A 65 -31.70 -5.39 -0.71
N ASN A 66 -31.16 -5.15 -1.91
CA ASN A 66 -31.62 -4.12 -2.84
C ASN A 66 -31.63 -2.70 -2.21
N THR A 67 -30.65 -2.41 -1.37
CA THR A 67 -30.46 -1.12 -0.69
C THR A 67 -29.18 -0.40 -1.09
N MET A 68 -28.38 -1.00 -1.99
CA MET A 68 -27.19 -0.35 -2.54
C MET A 68 -27.57 0.89 -3.36
N GLN A 69 -26.92 2.01 -3.08
CA GLN A 69 -27.01 3.22 -3.89
C GLN A 69 -25.89 3.22 -4.93
N SER A 70 -26.17 3.68 -6.16
CA SER A 70 -25.23 3.62 -7.29
C SER A 70 -23.90 4.31 -7.01
N TRP A 71 -23.91 5.46 -6.30
CA TRP A 71 -22.68 6.17 -5.96
C TRP A 71 -21.76 5.36 -5.04
N GLN A 72 -22.28 4.44 -4.21
CA GLN A 72 -21.46 3.66 -3.28
C GLN A 72 -20.49 2.74 -4.03
N VAL A 73 -21.02 2.01 -5.01
CA VAL A 73 -20.20 1.11 -5.83
C VAL A 73 -19.32 1.89 -6.81
N VAL A 74 -19.80 3.00 -7.36
CA VAL A 74 -19.02 3.87 -8.25
C VAL A 74 -17.81 4.46 -7.52
N TYR A 75 -18.01 5.04 -6.33
CA TYR A 75 -16.90 5.60 -5.54
C TYR A 75 -15.88 4.55 -5.12
N PHE A 76 -16.34 3.36 -4.72
CA PHE A 76 -15.42 2.26 -4.43
C PHE A 76 -14.59 1.88 -5.67
N CYS A 77 -15.22 1.71 -6.83
CA CYS A 77 -14.53 1.40 -8.08
C CYS A 77 -13.56 2.51 -8.50
N GLU A 78 -13.93 3.79 -8.32
CA GLU A 78 -13.02 4.91 -8.56
C GLU A 78 -11.81 4.86 -7.62
N TRP A 79 -11.99 4.60 -6.33
CA TRP A 79 -10.87 4.41 -5.40
C TRP A 79 -9.95 3.28 -5.86
N TYR A 80 -10.52 2.13 -6.24
CA TYR A 80 -9.76 0.97 -6.69
C TYR A 80 -8.90 1.32 -7.92
N LEU A 81 -9.52 1.91 -8.94
CA LEU A 81 -8.87 2.26 -10.21
C LEU A 81 -7.86 3.41 -10.08
N ASP A 82 -8.16 4.40 -9.25
CA ASP A 82 -7.35 5.62 -9.15
C ASP A 82 -6.20 5.49 -8.14
N VAL A 83 -6.30 4.58 -7.18
CA VAL A 83 -5.44 4.54 -5.99
C VAL A 83 -4.84 3.16 -5.79
N PHE A 84 -5.67 2.15 -5.55
CA PHE A 84 -5.19 0.84 -5.09
C PHE A 84 -4.47 0.06 -6.20
N ALA A 85 -5.11 -0.16 -7.35
CA ALA A 85 -4.51 -0.90 -8.46
C ALA A 85 -3.23 -0.22 -8.99
N PRO A 86 -3.20 1.10 -9.27
CA PRO A 86 -1.95 1.76 -9.70
C PRO A 86 -0.80 1.62 -8.71
N PHE A 87 -1.07 1.64 -7.40
CA PHE A 87 -0.05 1.43 -6.39
C PHE A 87 0.48 -0.01 -6.41
N CYS A 88 -0.40 -1.01 -6.47
CA CYS A 88 0.03 -2.42 -6.52
C CYS A 88 0.90 -2.70 -7.75
N HIS A 89 0.50 -2.22 -8.94
CA HIS A 89 1.35 -2.34 -10.13
C HIS A 89 2.69 -1.64 -9.96
N GLU A 90 2.72 -0.43 -9.38
CA GLU A 90 3.97 0.31 -9.18
C GLU A 90 4.90 -0.36 -8.16
N HIS A 91 4.36 -0.98 -7.12
CA HIS A 91 5.08 -1.75 -6.11
C HIS A 91 5.82 -2.93 -6.75
N HIS A 92 5.10 -3.82 -7.45
CA HIS A 92 5.73 -4.96 -8.14
C HIS A 92 6.68 -4.49 -9.26
N ASP A 93 6.34 -3.43 -10.00
CA ASP A 93 7.21 -2.89 -11.05
C ASP A 93 8.55 -2.41 -10.49
N VAL A 94 8.54 -1.82 -9.30
CA VAL A 94 9.73 -1.38 -8.59
C VAL A 94 10.58 -2.56 -8.13
N GLU A 95 9.96 -3.62 -7.62
CA GLU A 95 10.66 -4.83 -7.22
C GLU A 95 11.38 -5.47 -8.40
N GLU A 96 10.65 -5.73 -9.48
CA GLU A 96 11.14 -6.39 -10.68
C GLU A 96 12.20 -5.56 -11.42
N LYS A 97 12.08 -4.24 -11.44
CA LYS A 97 12.99 -3.38 -12.22
C LYS A 97 14.10 -2.75 -11.41
N ILE A 98 14.02 -2.73 -10.09
CA ILE A 98 14.97 -2.01 -9.24
C ILE A 98 15.46 -2.88 -8.08
N TYR A 99 14.57 -3.36 -7.22
CA TYR A 99 14.98 -3.98 -5.96
C TYR A 99 15.58 -5.37 -6.15
N PHE A 100 14.89 -6.28 -6.83
CA PHE A 100 15.39 -7.63 -7.10
C PHE A 100 16.63 -7.62 -8.01
N PRO A 101 16.70 -6.82 -9.09
CA PRO A 101 17.94 -6.70 -9.86
C PRO A 101 19.13 -6.22 -9.03
N TRP A 102 18.92 -5.32 -8.06
CA TRP A 102 19.98 -4.90 -7.16
C TRP A 102 20.41 -6.04 -6.23
N LEU A 103 19.47 -6.75 -5.62
CA LEU A 103 19.77 -7.87 -4.73
C LEU A 103 20.53 -9.00 -5.48
N GLN A 104 20.15 -9.27 -6.74
CA GLN A 104 20.81 -10.23 -7.64
C GLN A 104 22.26 -9.90 -7.99
N THR A 105 22.73 -8.67 -7.74
CA THR A 105 24.14 -8.33 -7.96
C THR A 105 25.07 -9.04 -6.98
N ARG A 106 24.56 -9.54 -5.85
CA ARG A 106 25.36 -10.20 -4.80
C ARG A 106 24.69 -11.39 -4.12
N ALA A 107 23.38 -11.61 -4.30
CA ALA A 107 22.65 -12.76 -3.75
C ALA A 107 21.98 -13.57 -4.87
N ASP A 108 21.85 -14.88 -4.66
CA ASP A 108 21.09 -15.74 -5.55
C ASP A 108 19.62 -15.71 -5.09
N ILE A 109 18.73 -15.24 -5.97
CA ILE A 109 17.29 -15.19 -5.72
C ILE A 109 16.64 -16.27 -6.59
N PRO A 110 15.70 -17.08 -6.06
CA PRO A 110 14.87 -17.96 -6.88
C PRO A 110 14.03 -17.13 -7.87
N LYS A 111 14.59 -16.91 -9.07
CA LYS A 111 14.06 -15.98 -10.08
C LYS A 111 12.72 -16.39 -10.67
N LYS A 112 12.44 -17.69 -10.76
CA LYS A 112 11.29 -18.18 -11.54
C LYS A 112 10.02 -18.16 -10.74
N GLU A 113 10.14 -18.28 -9.43
CA GLU A 113 9.05 -18.39 -8.50
C GLU A 113 8.45 -17.00 -8.25
N LEU A 114 9.27 -16.03 -7.81
CA LEU A 114 8.81 -14.68 -7.47
C LEU A 114 8.19 -13.91 -8.67
N SER A 115 8.87 -13.90 -9.82
CA SER A 115 8.35 -13.16 -10.98
C SER A 115 7.08 -13.79 -11.57
N LYS A 116 6.90 -15.12 -11.45
CA LYS A 116 5.68 -15.79 -11.90
C LYS A 116 4.49 -15.48 -10.99
N GLU A 117 4.72 -15.39 -9.68
CA GLU A 117 3.70 -14.97 -8.73
C GLU A 117 3.26 -13.53 -8.97
N HIS A 118 4.19 -12.63 -9.26
CA HIS A 118 3.87 -11.24 -9.65
C HIS A 118 2.96 -11.20 -10.88
N GLU A 119 3.24 -12.01 -11.92
CA GLU A 119 2.39 -12.09 -13.12
C GLU A 119 0.95 -12.54 -12.78
N GLU A 120 0.80 -13.59 -11.96
CA GLU A 120 -0.51 -14.11 -11.55
C GLU A 120 -1.30 -13.10 -10.71
N ILE A 121 -0.65 -12.40 -9.78
CA ILE A 121 -1.30 -11.37 -8.96
C ILE A 121 -1.71 -10.16 -9.83
N VAL A 122 -0.86 -9.76 -10.77
CA VAL A 122 -1.13 -8.67 -11.72
C VAL A 122 -2.30 -9.02 -12.65
N GLU A 123 -2.43 -10.27 -13.08
CA GLU A 123 -3.57 -10.72 -13.87
C GLU A 123 -4.89 -10.55 -13.10
N ILE A 124 -4.94 -10.92 -11.82
CA ILE A 124 -6.15 -10.75 -10.98
C ILE A 124 -6.45 -9.26 -10.75
N LEU A 125 -5.43 -8.41 -10.61
CA LEU A 125 -5.60 -6.94 -10.53
C LEU A 125 -6.21 -6.36 -11.81
N ASP A 126 -5.81 -6.86 -12.98
CA ASP A 126 -6.34 -6.43 -14.28
C ASP A 126 -7.79 -6.90 -14.50
N GLU A 127 -8.13 -8.09 -14.03
CA GLU A 127 -9.51 -8.58 -14.01
C GLU A 127 -10.40 -7.71 -13.10
N LEU A 128 -9.98 -7.42 -11.87
CA LEU A 128 -10.69 -6.53 -10.95
C LEU A 128 -10.84 -5.11 -11.52
N THR A 129 -9.80 -4.60 -12.17
CA THR A 129 -9.82 -3.34 -12.92
C THR A 129 -10.89 -3.36 -14.01
N SER A 130 -11.00 -4.47 -14.75
CA SER A 130 -12.01 -4.64 -15.80
C SER A 130 -13.42 -4.69 -15.22
N ILE A 131 -13.63 -5.36 -14.09
CA ILE A 131 -14.92 -5.39 -13.38
C ILE A 131 -15.30 -3.97 -12.91
N CYS A 132 -14.39 -3.23 -12.28
CA CYS A 132 -14.64 -1.86 -11.84
C CYS A 132 -15.01 -0.93 -13.01
N LYS A 133 -14.33 -1.08 -14.15
CA LYS A 133 -14.67 -0.32 -15.37
C LYS A 133 -16.07 -0.63 -15.88
N LYS A 134 -16.50 -1.90 -15.89
CA LYS A 134 -17.88 -2.27 -16.25
C LYS A 134 -18.90 -1.60 -15.34
N ILE A 135 -18.67 -1.63 -14.02
CA ILE A 135 -19.55 -0.99 -13.02
C ILE A 135 -19.66 0.52 -13.27
N ILE A 136 -18.54 1.19 -13.53
CA ILE A 136 -18.54 2.63 -13.84
C ILE A 136 -19.27 2.93 -15.15
N CYS A 137 -19.08 2.12 -16.19
CA CYS A 137 -19.81 2.28 -17.46
C CYS A 137 -21.33 2.14 -17.30
N LYS A 138 -21.78 1.32 -16.35
CA LYS A 138 -23.18 1.18 -15.94
C LYS A 138 -23.65 2.25 -14.94
N THR A 139 -22.79 3.21 -14.62
CA THR A 139 -23.01 4.25 -13.59
C THR A 139 -23.49 3.69 -12.24
N GLY A 140 -23.08 2.46 -11.92
CA GLY A 140 -23.46 1.76 -10.68
C GLY A 140 -24.87 1.14 -10.66
N TYR A 141 -25.64 1.20 -11.75
CA TYR A 141 -26.97 0.58 -11.85
C TYR A 141 -26.88 -0.84 -12.43
N ASP A 142 -27.75 -1.74 -11.96
CA ASP A 142 -27.84 -3.13 -12.46
C ASP A 142 -26.47 -3.86 -12.48
N CYS A 143 -25.69 -3.65 -11.42
CA CYS A 143 -24.33 -4.19 -11.25
C CYS A 143 -24.25 -5.40 -10.30
N LYS A 144 -25.36 -6.11 -10.06
CA LYS A 144 -25.41 -7.17 -9.04
C LYS A 144 -24.40 -8.29 -9.32
N ASP A 145 -24.33 -8.73 -10.57
CA ASP A 145 -23.44 -9.81 -10.96
C ASP A 145 -21.98 -9.36 -10.91
N GLU A 146 -21.67 -8.13 -11.37
CA GLU A 146 -20.33 -7.55 -11.25
C GLU A 146 -19.88 -7.37 -9.80
N VAL A 147 -20.77 -7.02 -8.88
CA VAL A 147 -20.43 -6.90 -7.44
C VAL A 147 -20.09 -8.25 -6.83
N GLU A 148 -20.83 -9.32 -7.15
CA GLU A 148 -20.49 -10.67 -6.67
C GLU A 148 -19.20 -11.20 -7.32
N GLU A 149 -18.97 -10.90 -8.61
CA GLU A 149 -17.72 -11.23 -9.31
C GLU A 149 -16.53 -10.51 -8.65
N MET A 150 -16.66 -9.20 -8.42
CA MET A 150 -15.67 -8.37 -7.73
C MET A 150 -15.36 -8.93 -6.34
N ARG A 151 -16.38 -9.22 -5.53
CA ARG A 151 -16.20 -9.82 -4.20
C ARG A 151 -15.43 -11.14 -4.27
N THR A 152 -15.78 -12.03 -5.19
CA THR A 152 -15.10 -13.32 -5.35
C THR A 152 -13.64 -13.13 -5.73
N LYS A 153 -13.37 -12.30 -6.73
CA LYS A 153 -11.99 -12.01 -7.19
C LYS A 153 -11.17 -11.27 -6.14
N THR A 154 -11.76 -10.35 -5.37
CA THR A 154 -11.09 -9.69 -4.24
C THR A 154 -10.61 -10.69 -3.20
N ASN A 155 -11.43 -11.70 -2.86
CA ASN A 155 -11.02 -12.72 -1.89
C ASN A 155 -9.83 -13.55 -2.41
N VAL A 156 -9.84 -13.93 -3.68
CA VAL A 156 -8.70 -14.64 -4.32
C VAL A 156 -7.45 -13.77 -4.34
N PHE A 157 -7.59 -12.51 -4.77
CA PHE A 157 -6.50 -11.55 -4.81
C PHE A 157 -5.85 -11.37 -3.44
N VAL A 158 -6.64 -11.11 -2.40
CA VAL A 158 -6.08 -10.87 -1.05
C VAL A 158 -5.39 -12.12 -0.50
N LEU A 159 -5.95 -13.31 -0.74
CA LEU A 159 -5.30 -14.55 -0.33
C LEU A 159 -3.91 -14.68 -0.97
N ASN A 160 -3.84 -14.55 -2.31
CA ASN A 160 -2.58 -14.69 -3.05
C ASN A 160 -1.57 -13.60 -2.68
N MET A 161 -2.02 -12.35 -2.57
CA MET A 161 -1.16 -11.22 -2.20
C MET A 161 -0.58 -11.37 -0.79
N ARG A 162 -1.35 -11.93 0.17
CA ARG A 162 -0.85 -12.20 1.52
C ARG A 162 0.22 -13.28 1.53
N GLU A 163 -0.02 -14.39 0.84
CA GLU A 163 0.95 -15.48 0.71
C GLU A 163 2.26 -14.98 0.08
N HIS A 164 2.13 -14.24 -1.02
CA HIS A 164 3.24 -13.63 -1.73
C HIS A 164 4.06 -12.66 -0.86
N MET A 165 3.43 -11.68 -0.20
CA MET A 165 4.14 -10.77 0.70
C MET A 165 4.80 -11.51 1.88
N ALA A 166 4.20 -12.61 2.36
CA ALA A 166 4.78 -13.43 3.43
C ALA A 166 6.00 -14.23 2.94
N GLU A 167 6.04 -14.65 1.68
CA GLU A 167 7.23 -15.21 1.07
C GLU A 167 8.35 -14.19 1.00
N GLU A 168 8.08 -13.02 0.44
CA GLU A 168 9.09 -11.96 0.31
C GLU A 168 9.65 -11.54 1.67
N GLU A 169 8.78 -11.29 2.66
CA GLU A 169 9.18 -10.89 4.02
C GLU A 169 10.03 -11.95 4.74
N ARG A 170 9.83 -13.23 4.42
CA ARG A 170 10.58 -14.33 5.01
C ARG A 170 11.94 -14.52 4.33
N ASP A 171 11.97 -14.45 3.01
CA ASP A 171 13.10 -14.96 2.22
C ASP A 171 14.04 -13.83 1.75
N ILE A 172 13.53 -12.62 1.51
CA ILE A 172 14.33 -11.49 0.99
C ILE A 172 15.20 -10.81 2.06
N PRO A 173 14.69 -10.43 3.25
CA PRO A 173 15.50 -9.75 4.25
C PRO A 173 16.76 -10.52 4.69
N PRO A 174 16.73 -11.86 4.93
CA PRO A 174 17.93 -12.61 5.26
C PRO A 174 19.00 -12.56 4.15
N LEU A 175 18.58 -12.58 2.88
CA LEU A 175 19.49 -12.46 1.74
C LEU A 175 20.12 -11.07 1.69
N ALA A 176 19.32 -10.01 1.80
CA ALA A 176 19.79 -8.63 1.78
C ALA A 176 20.86 -8.38 2.88
N LYS A 177 20.58 -8.84 4.11
CA LYS A 177 21.48 -8.68 5.26
C LYS A 177 22.83 -9.36 5.11
N LYS A 178 22.86 -10.48 4.37
CA LYS A 178 24.09 -11.25 4.18
C LYS A 178 25.12 -10.53 3.31
N VAL A 179 24.67 -9.66 2.40
CA VAL A 179 25.51 -9.13 1.31
C VAL A 179 25.47 -7.61 1.12
N PHE A 180 24.57 -6.91 1.82
CA PHE A 180 24.43 -5.46 1.77
C PHE A 180 24.41 -4.82 3.16
N THR A 181 24.79 -3.55 3.18
CA THR A 181 24.65 -2.67 4.34
C THR A 181 23.39 -1.83 4.24
N GLU A 182 22.88 -1.35 5.38
CA GLU A 182 21.75 -0.40 5.46
C GLU A 182 21.98 0.83 4.56
N ALA A 183 23.22 1.36 4.55
CA ALA A 183 23.57 2.52 3.74
C ALA A 183 23.52 2.25 2.23
N GLU A 184 23.74 1.00 1.79
CA GLU A 184 23.58 0.60 0.40
C GLU A 184 22.10 0.47 0.02
N GLU A 185 21.29 -0.19 0.86
CA GLU A 185 19.85 -0.31 0.62
C GLU A 185 19.18 1.07 0.61
N LYS A 186 19.53 1.95 1.55
CA LYS A 186 19.02 3.32 1.61
C LYS A 186 19.24 4.09 0.30
N LYS A 187 20.33 3.84 -0.44
CA LYS A 187 20.54 4.45 -1.76
C LYS A 187 19.55 3.92 -2.80
N ILE A 188 19.22 2.64 -2.72
CA ILE A 188 18.23 1.99 -3.59
C ILE A 188 16.82 2.46 -3.24
N LEU A 189 16.44 2.51 -1.96
CA LEU A 189 15.15 3.05 -1.54
C LEU A 189 14.97 4.51 -2.00
N ASN A 190 16.02 5.33 -1.91
CA ASN A 190 15.99 6.69 -2.46
C ASN A 190 15.80 6.73 -3.98
N LYS A 191 16.37 5.77 -4.71
CA LYS A 191 16.16 5.63 -6.16
C LYS A 191 14.72 5.22 -6.47
N ILE A 192 14.14 4.33 -5.68
CA ILE A 192 12.74 3.90 -5.76
C ILE A 192 11.81 5.09 -5.55
N ILE A 193 11.97 5.81 -4.44
CA ILE A 193 11.14 7.00 -4.12
C ILE A 193 11.19 8.05 -5.24
N ARG A 194 12.35 8.25 -5.88
CA ARG A 194 12.50 9.19 -7.00
C ARG A 194 11.89 8.69 -8.32
N ARG A 195 11.74 7.39 -8.48
CA ARG A 195 11.10 6.75 -9.63
C ARG A 195 9.58 6.69 -9.48
N SER A 196 9.08 6.75 -8.24
CA SER A 196 7.66 6.69 -7.98
C SER A 196 6.88 7.80 -8.70
N LYS A 197 5.73 7.45 -9.25
CA LYS A 197 4.91 8.41 -9.99
C LYS A 197 4.32 9.42 -8.99
N PRO A 198 4.44 10.74 -9.25
CA PRO A 198 3.90 11.75 -8.34
C PRO A 198 2.41 11.55 -7.99
N THR A 199 1.62 11.04 -8.94
CA THR A 199 0.20 10.71 -8.76
C THR A 199 -0.01 9.59 -7.75
N THR A 200 0.77 8.51 -7.84
CA THR A 200 0.71 7.37 -6.93
C THR A 200 1.20 7.77 -5.55
N THR A 201 2.36 8.42 -5.47
CA THR A 201 2.91 8.94 -4.21
C THR A 201 1.91 9.86 -3.51
N ARG A 202 1.26 10.77 -4.22
CA ARG A 202 0.23 11.66 -3.64
C ARG A 202 -0.93 10.90 -3.02
N LYS A 203 -1.43 9.87 -3.72
CA LYS A 203 -2.66 9.18 -3.35
C LYS A 203 -2.45 8.11 -2.27
N PHE A 204 -1.31 7.42 -2.28
CA PHE A 204 -1.08 6.24 -1.43
C PHE A 204 -0.10 6.46 -0.26
N SER A 205 0.80 7.44 -0.35
CA SER A 205 1.74 7.70 0.76
C SER A 205 1.08 8.05 2.11
N PRO A 206 -0.13 8.65 2.16
CA PRO A 206 -0.86 8.76 3.42
C PRO A 206 -1.16 7.41 4.07
N SER A 207 -1.52 6.38 3.29
CA SER A 207 -1.76 5.03 3.80
C SER A 207 -0.50 4.43 4.43
N ILE A 208 0.68 4.69 3.84
CA ILE A 208 1.97 4.29 4.43
C ILE A 208 2.20 4.98 5.78
N LEU A 209 2.04 6.30 5.86
CA LEU A 209 2.22 7.03 7.13
C LEU A 209 1.24 6.57 8.21
N ILE A 210 -0.02 6.36 7.85
CA ILE A 210 -1.06 5.89 8.77
C ILE A 210 -0.69 4.49 9.28
N SER A 211 -0.44 3.55 8.36
CA SER A 211 -0.06 2.19 8.69
C SER A 211 1.13 2.15 9.66
N VAL A 212 2.26 2.82 9.32
CA VAL A 212 3.43 2.87 10.21
C VAL A 212 3.06 3.42 11.59
N SER A 213 2.23 4.47 11.68
CA SER A 213 1.82 5.02 12.97
C SER A 213 0.97 4.07 13.82
N GLU A 214 0.25 3.15 13.19
CA GLU A 214 -0.60 2.16 13.85
C GLU A 214 0.21 0.99 14.40
N TRP A 215 1.08 0.38 13.59
CA TRP A 215 1.82 -0.83 13.99
C TRP A 215 3.19 -0.56 14.62
N SER A 216 3.75 0.65 14.54
CA SER A 216 5.03 0.96 15.18
C SER A 216 4.88 1.70 16.51
N THR A 217 5.96 1.75 17.29
CA THR A 217 6.02 2.62 18.47
C THR A 217 6.10 4.09 18.05
N PRO A 218 5.66 5.02 18.92
CA PRO A 218 5.78 6.45 18.65
C PRO A 218 7.21 6.88 18.32
N GLU A 219 8.21 6.28 18.98
CA GLU A 219 9.63 6.57 18.76
C GLU A 219 10.06 6.18 17.35
N TYR A 220 9.69 4.97 16.90
CA TYR A 220 10.00 4.52 15.55
C TYR A 220 9.29 5.34 14.47
N TYR A 221 8.02 5.66 14.69
CA TYR A 221 7.29 6.53 13.76
C TYR A 221 7.98 7.89 13.61
N LEU A 222 8.51 8.47 14.69
CA LEU A 222 9.28 9.71 14.63
C LEU A 222 10.63 9.54 13.92
N GLU A 223 11.30 8.40 14.07
CA GLU A 223 12.52 8.07 13.31
C GLU A 223 12.22 7.91 11.81
N PHE A 224 11.22 7.11 11.46
CA PHE A 224 10.75 6.91 10.09
C PHE A 224 10.43 8.24 9.40
N ARG A 225 9.76 9.16 10.11
CA ARG A 225 9.47 10.50 9.59
C ARG A 225 10.72 11.31 9.27
N LYS A 226 11.83 11.14 10.01
CA LYS A 226 13.09 11.86 9.74
C LYS A 226 13.77 11.35 8.46
N GLU A 227 13.46 10.13 8.05
CA GLU A 227 13.98 9.55 6.80
C GLU A 227 13.30 10.11 5.55
N ILE A 228 12.11 10.70 5.70
CA ILE A 228 11.40 11.37 4.62
C ILE A 228 11.99 12.78 4.44
N PRO A 229 12.40 13.18 3.22
CA PRO A 229 12.90 14.53 2.98
C PRO A 229 11.90 15.59 3.45
N GLY A 230 12.34 16.58 4.24
CA GLY A 230 11.47 17.58 4.87
C GLY A 230 10.45 18.24 3.94
N PRO A 231 10.81 18.67 2.71
CA PRO A 231 9.84 19.20 1.75
C PRO A 231 8.76 18.18 1.33
N VAL A 232 9.13 16.91 1.19
CA VAL A 232 8.20 15.82 0.85
C VAL A 232 7.25 15.56 2.01
N LEU A 233 7.79 15.46 3.24
CA LEU A 233 6.97 15.29 4.45
C LEU A 233 5.98 16.45 4.63
N HIS A 234 6.43 17.70 4.43
CA HIS A 234 5.56 18.87 4.49
C HIS A 234 4.39 18.78 3.50
N VAL A 235 4.66 18.37 2.26
CA VAL A 235 3.63 18.20 1.24
C VAL A 235 2.66 17.07 1.62
N MET A 236 3.19 15.95 2.10
CA MET A 236 2.40 14.81 2.56
C MET A 236 1.44 15.20 3.69
N GLU A 237 1.92 15.92 4.71
CA GLU A 237 1.09 16.29 5.86
C GLU A 237 0.09 17.41 5.55
N LYS A 238 0.50 18.42 4.77
CA LYS A 238 -0.32 19.62 4.56
C LYS A 238 -1.36 19.44 3.46
N TYR A 239 -1.10 18.57 2.48
CA TYR A 239 -1.95 18.40 1.31
C TYR A 239 -2.40 16.94 1.14
N TYR A 240 -1.49 15.97 1.13
CA TYR A 240 -1.86 14.60 0.75
C TYR A 240 -2.70 13.89 1.82
N ARG A 241 -2.33 14.00 3.10
CA ARG A 241 -3.11 13.41 4.19
C ARG A 241 -4.52 14.03 4.28
N PRO A 242 -4.70 15.37 4.24
CA PRO A 242 -6.04 15.95 4.15
C PRO A 242 -6.84 15.43 2.95
N ASP A 243 -6.25 15.41 1.75
CA ASP A 243 -6.91 14.85 0.55
C ASP A 243 -7.29 13.37 0.74
N PHE A 244 -6.45 12.60 1.42
CA PHE A 244 -6.74 11.22 1.74
C PHE A 244 -7.99 11.10 2.61
N GLU A 245 -8.05 11.82 3.73
CA GLU A 245 -9.19 11.78 4.65
C GLU A 245 -10.48 12.35 4.05
N THR A 246 -10.40 13.38 3.19
CA THR A 246 -11.59 14.08 2.66
C THR A 246 -12.01 13.67 1.26
N SER A 247 -11.21 12.88 0.54
CA SER A 247 -11.52 12.46 -0.84
C SER A 247 -11.21 11.00 -1.15
N ILE A 248 -10.16 10.39 -0.59
CA ILE A 248 -9.75 9.03 -0.97
C ILE A 248 -10.43 7.99 -0.09
N LYS A 249 -10.28 8.13 1.22
CA LYS A 249 -10.86 7.23 2.22
C LYS A 249 -12.38 7.19 2.16
N PRO A 250 -13.13 8.31 2.03
CA PRO A 250 -14.58 8.24 1.88
C PRO A 250 -15.04 7.48 0.63
N LYS A 251 -14.23 7.44 -0.44
CA LYS A 251 -14.55 6.65 -1.63
C LYS A 251 -14.41 5.15 -1.38
N ARG A 252 -13.31 4.73 -0.72
CA ARG A 252 -13.10 3.34 -0.29
C ARG A 252 -14.21 2.87 0.65
N ASP A 253 -14.57 3.73 1.61
CA ASP A 253 -15.51 3.43 2.69
C ASP A 253 -16.98 3.75 2.29
N ALA A 254 -17.22 4.17 1.04
CA ALA A 254 -18.55 4.52 0.52
C ALA A 254 -19.65 3.47 0.80
N PRO A 255 -19.38 2.15 0.78
CA PRO A 255 -20.40 1.14 1.11
C PRO A 255 -20.94 1.24 2.55
N PHE A 256 -20.22 1.90 3.47
CA PHE A 256 -20.63 2.08 4.86
C PHE A 256 -21.35 3.42 5.11
N LEU A 257 -21.30 4.34 4.15
CA LEU A 257 -21.88 5.67 4.28
C LEU A 257 -23.38 5.66 3.96
N GLN A 258 -24.16 6.39 4.75
CA GLN A 258 -25.62 6.50 4.61
C GLN A 258 -26.04 7.56 3.57
N GLU A 259 -25.18 8.55 3.36
CA GLU A 259 -25.38 9.65 2.42
C GLU A 259 -24.12 9.84 1.57
N GLU A 260 -24.31 10.39 0.37
CA GLU A 260 -23.20 10.64 -0.54
C GLU A 260 -22.25 11.69 0.06
N PRO A 261 -20.96 11.38 0.28
CA PRO A 261 -20.05 12.30 0.93
C PRO A 261 -19.70 13.49 0.03
N ILE A 262 -19.59 14.68 0.62
CA ILE A 262 -19.00 15.84 -0.06
C ILE A 262 -17.48 15.65 -0.13
N LEU A 263 -17.01 15.18 -1.28
CA LEU A 263 -15.58 15.01 -1.53
C LEU A 263 -14.91 16.37 -1.72
N SER A 264 -13.79 16.59 -1.04
CA SER A 264 -13.01 17.82 -1.19
C SER A 264 -11.52 17.55 -1.29
N ARG A 265 -10.83 18.36 -2.09
CA ARG A 265 -9.37 18.35 -2.25
C ARG A 265 -8.81 19.70 -1.85
N ARG A 266 -7.74 19.70 -1.07
CA ARG A 266 -6.98 20.92 -0.80
C ARG A 266 -6.23 21.32 -2.05
N LYS A 267 -6.47 22.56 -2.50
CA LYS A 267 -5.65 23.14 -3.56
C LYS A 267 -4.21 23.29 -3.04
N CYS A 268 -3.25 22.67 -3.73
CA CYS A 268 -1.86 23.02 -3.56
C CYS A 268 -1.68 24.47 -4.03
N PHE A 269 -1.52 25.41 -3.09
CA PHE A 269 -1.38 26.84 -3.38
C PHE A 269 -0.06 27.14 -4.10
N GLY A 270 0.01 26.83 -5.40
CA GLY A 270 1.02 27.34 -6.34
C GLY A 270 2.48 27.14 -5.92
N LEU A 271 2.82 26.12 -5.13
CA LEU A 271 4.19 25.92 -4.68
C LEU A 271 5.11 25.69 -5.90
N PRO A 272 6.21 26.45 -6.03
CA PRO A 272 7.06 26.46 -7.23
C PRO A 272 7.94 25.21 -7.42
N PHE A 273 7.83 24.20 -6.56
CA PHE A 273 8.73 23.03 -6.51
C PHE A 273 8.17 21.76 -7.18
N GLY A 274 7.20 21.86 -8.08
CA GLY A 274 6.73 20.70 -8.86
C GLY A 274 6.16 21.09 -10.22
N PRO A 275 6.45 20.34 -11.30
CA PRO A 275 5.88 20.59 -12.62
C PRO A 275 4.39 20.36 -12.54
N SER A 276 3.61 21.45 -12.54
CA SER A 276 2.14 21.47 -12.49
C SER A 276 1.55 20.58 -11.40
N CYS A 277 1.06 21.18 -10.31
CA CYS A 277 -0.02 20.55 -9.57
C CYS A 277 -1.20 20.42 -10.54
N ILE A 278 -1.24 19.34 -11.33
CA ILE A 278 -2.29 19.07 -12.31
C ILE A 278 -3.58 18.94 -11.50
N CYS A 279 -4.39 19.99 -11.61
CA CYS A 279 -5.77 20.04 -11.16
C CYS A 279 -6.58 18.95 -11.87
#